data_AF-A0A7S1AJA6-F1
#
_entry.id   AF-A0A7S1AJA6-F1
#
_cell.length_a   1.000
_cell.length_b   1.000
_cell.length_c   1.000
_cell.angle_alpha   90.00
_cell.angle_beta   90.00
_cell.angle_gamma   90.00
#
_symmetry.space_group_name_H-M   'P 1'
#
loop_
_entity.id
_entity.type
_entity.pdbx_description
1 polymer ?
#
loop_
_entity_poly.entity_id
_entity_poly.type
_entity_poly.pdbx_seq_one_letter_code
_entity_poly.pdbx_strand_id
1 'polypeptide(L)'
;VKLHTRVVEVVEQADGVAVHCAGADRETWIERADAVVVTLPLGVLKAGSVRFTPPLSEEKQEAIQKIGVGLLNKVCLRFDERVWPENTDVLMRVPGRMEQPGDPVESPIFVCLPPAFGSP
;
A
#
# COMPACT_ATOMS: atom_id res chain seq x y z
N VAL A 1 7.85 4.42 -19.90
CA VAL A 1 7.34 3.53 -18.82
C VAL A 1 7.01 2.18 -19.42
N LYS A 2 7.57 1.09 -18.88
CA LYS A 2 7.28 -0.29 -19.33
C LYS A 2 6.27 -0.93 -18.38
N LEU A 3 5.02 -1.06 -18.81
CA LEU A 3 3.96 -1.74 -18.04
C LEU A 3 4.09 -3.26 -18.19
N HIS A 4 3.44 -4.02 -17.30
CA HIS A 4 3.48 -5.51 -17.29
C HIS A 4 4.90 -6.10 -17.25
N THR A 5 5.87 -5.31 -16.78
CA THR A 5 7.26 -5.71 -16.59
C THR A 5 7.52 -5.81 -15.10
N ARG A 6 7.65 -7.04 -14.59
CA ARG A 6 7.98 -7.28 -13.19
C ARG A 6 9.49 -7.41 -13.05
N VAL A 7 10.09 -6.59 -12.19
CA VAL A 7 11.49 -6.77 -11.78
C VAL A 7 11.56 -7.95 -10.80
N VAL A 8 12.51 -8.86 -11.03
CA VAL A 8 12.73 -10.05 -10.17
C VAL A 8 14.07 -10.00 -9.46
N GLU A 9 15.07 -9.34 -10.03
CA GLU A 9 16.39 -9.18 -9.45
C GLU A 9 17.07 -7.90 -9.94
N VAL A 10 17.86 -7.31 -9.06
CA VAL A 10 18.75 -6.18 -9.33
C VAL A 10 20.18 -6.61 -9.03
N VAL A 11 21.03 -6.57 -10.04
CA VAL A 11 22.43 -7.00 -9.95
C VAL A 11 23.34 -5.78 -10.14
N GLU A 12 24.10 -5.44 -9.12
CA GLU A 12 25.19 -4.48 -9.20
C GLU A 12 26.38 -5.09 -9.95
N GLN A 13 26.95 -4.34 -10.87
CA GLN A 13 28.09 -4.74 -11.70
C GLN A 13 29.16 -3.66 -11.64
N ALA A 14 30.39 -4.00 -12.05
CA ALA A 14 31.52 -3.06 -12.00
C ALA A 14 31.28 -1.80 -12.86
N ASP A 15 30.45 -1.91 -13.90
CA ASP A 15 30.15 -0.88 -14.89
C ASP A 15 28.68 -0.40 -14.85
N GLY A 16 27.95 -0.70 -13.76
CA GLY A 16 26.57 -0.22 -13.58
C GLY A 16 25.66 -1.25 -12.92
N VAL A 17 24.44 -1.38 -13.44
CA VAL A 17 23.39 -2.24 -12.87
C VAL A 17 22.68 -3.00 -13.99
N ALA A 18 22.46 -4.30 -13.76
CA ALA A 18 21.61 -5.15 -14.57
C ALA A 18 20.31 -5.46 -13.82
N VAL A 19 19.16 -5.19 -14.46
CA VAL A 19 17.82 -5.43 -13.90
C VAL A 19 17.19 -6.59 -14.64
N HIS A 20 16.95 -7.70 -13.93
CA HIS A 20 16.28 -8.87 -14.47
C HIS A 20 14.77 -8.66 -14.41
N CYS A 21 14.14 -8.78 -15.57
CA CYS A 21 12.73 -8.51 -15.80
C CYS A 21 12.01 -9.79 -16.24
N ALA A 22 10.73 -9.89 -15.88
CA ALA A 22 9.82 -10.95 -16.32
C ALA A 22 8.51 -10.32 -16.85
N GLY A 23 8.08 -10.76 -18.03
CA GLY A 23 6.82 -10.41 -18.66
C GLY A 23 5.67 -11.35 -18.29
N ALA A 24 4.49 -11.10 -18.85
CA ALA A 24 3.30 -11.91 -18.62
C ALA A 24 3.45 -13.35 -19.16
N ASP A 25 4.09 -13.53 -20.32
CA ASP A 25 4.19 -14.80 -21.04
C ASP A 25 5.41 -15.64 -20.63
N ARG A 26 5.90 -15.48 -19.40
CA ARG A 26 7.15 -16.07 -18.88
C ARG A 26 8.41 -15.67 -19.64
N GLU A 27 8.32 -14.69 -20.54
CA GLU A 27 9.48 -14.07 -21.16
C GLU A 27 10.32 -13.37 -20.08
N THR A 28 11.65 -13.54 -20.17
CA THR A 28 12.60 -12.86 -19.29
C THR A 28 13.66 -12.16 -20.11
N TRP A 29 14.10 -11.00 -19.61
CA TRP A 29 15.15 -10.21 -20.25
C TRP A 29 15.90 -9.37 -19.22
N ILE A 30 16.97 -8.71 -19.67
CA ILE A 30 17.84 -7.89 -18.84
C ILE A 30 17.87 -6.47 -19.39
N GLU A 31 17.63 -5.49 -18.52
CA GLU A 31 17.85 -4.07 -18.80
C GLU A 31 19.15 -3.62 -18.13
N ARG A 32 19.98 -2.85 -18.83
CA ARG A 32 21.26 -2.32 -18.30
C ARG A 32 21.20 -0.82 -18.17
N ALA A 33 21.77 -0.30 -17.10
CA ALA A 33 21.88 1.14 -16.83
C ALA A 33 23.09 1.43 -15.93
N ASP A 34 23.54 2.69 -15.90
CA ASP A 34 24.64 3.11 -14.99
C ASP A 34 24.22 3.11 -13.51
N ALA A 35 22.92 3.31 -13.24
CA ALA A 35 22.35 3.34 -11.89
C ALA A 35 20.87 2.94 -11.88
N VAL A 36 20.35 2.58 -10.70
CA VAL A 36 18.92 2.28 -10.48
C VAL A 36 18.37 3.06 -9.28
N VAL A 37 17.14 3.55 -9.42
CA VAL A 37 16.36 4.13 -8.31
C VAL A 37 15.28 3.12 -7.93
N VAL A 38 15.28 2.67 -6.69
CA VAL A 38 14.36 1.65 -6.19
C VAL A 38 13.20 2.32 -5.45
N THR A 39 12.00 2.27 -6.05
CA THR A 39 10.76 2.79 -5.46
C THR A 39 9.78 1.68 -5.10
N LEU A 40 10.30 0.48 -4.78
CA LEU A 40 9.46 -0.65 -4.38
C LEU A 40 8.73 -0.33 -3.07
N PRO A 41 7.44 -0.68 -2.93
CA PRO A 41 6.76 -0.56 -1.65
C PRO A 41 7.50 -1.32 -0.56
N LEU A 42 7.52 -0.80 0.66
CA LEU A 42 8.20 -1.45 1.80
C LEU A 42 7.72 -2.89 2.03
N GLY A 43 6.43 -3.16 1.84
CA GLY A 43 5.87 -4.51 1.91
C GLY A 43 6.48 -5.50 0.91
N VAL A 44 6.84 -5.03 -0.30
CA VAL A 44 7.52 -5.84 -1.32
C VAL A 44 8.97 -6.13 -0.92
N LEU A 45 9.67 -5.14 -0.37
CA LEU A 45 11.03 -5.31 0.16
C LEU A 45 11.06 -6.32 1.32
N LYS A 46 10.13 -6.21 2.27
CA LYS A 46 9.98 -7.17 3.38
C LYS A 46 9.65 -8.58 2.89
N ALA A 47 8.84 -8.71 1.84
CA ALA A 47 8.48 -10.00 1.26
C ALA A 47 9.63 -10.68 0.50
N GLY A 48 10.73 -9.96 0.21
CA GLY A 48 11.88 -10.51 -0.50
C GLY A 48 11.57 -10.93 -1.94
N SER A 49 10.51 -10.38 -2.55
CA SER A 49 10.06 -10.78 -3.90
C SER A 49 10.97 -10.27 -5.02
N VAL A 50 11.88 -9.34 -4.71
CA VAL A 50 12.94 -8.86 -5.60
C VAL A 50 14.28 -9.14 -4.92
N ARG A 51 15.16 -9.86 -5.62
CA ARG A 51 16.51 -10.18 -5.13
C ARG A 51 17.46 -9.00 -5.42
N PHE A 52 18.38 -8.74 -4.50
CA PHE A 52 19.50 -7.82 -4.72
C PHE A 52 20.79 -8.60 -4.67
N THR A 53 21.66 -8.40 -5.66
CA THR A 53 22.96 -9.07 -5.79
C THR A 53 24.05 -8.01 -6.05
N PRO A 54 24.94 -7.71 -5.08
CA PRO A 54 24.99 -8.27 -3.74
C PRO A 54 23.74 -7.89 -2.92
N PRO A 55 23.46 -8.61 -1.81
CA PRO A 55 22.41 -8.24 -0.89
C PRO A 55 22.57 -6.79 -0.42
N LEU A 56 21.45 -6.13 -0.12
CA LEU A 56 21.48 -4.81 0.51
C LEU A 56 22.31 -4.86 1.80
N SER A 57 22.95 -3.75 2.18
CA SER A 57 23.71 -3.69 3.44
C SER A 57 22.84 -4.08 4.65
N GLU A 58 23.48 -4.62 5.68
CA GLU A 58 22.82 -5.05 6.92
C GLU A 58 21.96 -3.93 7.53
N GLU A 59 22.49 -2.71 7.58
CA GLU A 59 21.76 -1.51 8.04
C GLU A 59 20.44 -1.29 7.28
N LYS A 60 20.45 -1.43 5.94
CA LYS A 60 19.24 -1.30 5.11
C LYS A 60 18.27 -2.44 5.37
N GLN A 61 18.76 -3.66 5.52
CA GLN A 61 17.92 -4.81 5.84
C GLN A 61 17.24 -4.65 7.20
N GLU A 62 17.98 -4.22 8.22
CA GLU A 62 17.43 -3.95 9.55
C GLU A 62 16.36 -2.85 9.52
N ALA A 63 16.61 -1.75 8.81
CA ALA A 63 15.63 -0.68 8.65
C ALA A 63 14.35 -1.19 7.97
N ILE A 64 14.50 -1.99 6.90
CA ILE A 64 13.37 -2.62 6.21
C ILE A 64 12.58 -3.50 7.19
N GLN A 65 13.22 -4.22 8.10
CA GLN A 65 12.52 -5.08 9.07
C GLN A 65 11.84 -4.29 10.20
N LYS A 66 12.45 -3.21 10.69
CA LYS A 66 11.95 -2.41 11.82
C LYS A 66 10.75 -1.54 11.46
N ILE A 67 10.68 -1.00 10.24
CA ILE A 67 9.58 -0.09 9.84
C ILE A 67 8.28 -0.89 9.65
N GLY A 68 7.18 -0.45 10.26
CA GLY A 68 5.86 -1.08 10.13
C GLY A 68 5.19 -0.83 8.77
N VAL A 69 4.37 -1.80 8.31
CA VAL A 69 3.53 -1.66 7.11
C VAL A 69 2.07 -1.76 7.53
N GLY A 70 1.32 -0.66 7.36
CA GLY A 70 -0.11 -0.64 7.63
C GLY A 70 -0.93 -1.27 6.49
N LEU A 71 -2.13 -1.74 6.83
CA LEU A 71 -3.12 -2.22 5.86
C LEU A 71 -4.42 -1.42 6.04
N LEU A 72 -4.88 -0.81 4.95
CA LEU A 72 -6.14 -0.09 4.88
C LEU A 72 -6.81 -0.43 3.55
N ASN A 73 -8.06 -0.88 3.59
CA ASN A 73 -8.88 -1.07 2.40
C ASN A 73 -9.96 0.01 2.37
N LYS A 74 -10.39 0.38 1.15
CA LYS A 74 -11.49 1.30 0.93
C LYS A 74 -12.61 0.57 0.21
N VAL A 75 -13.84 0.82 0.64
CA VAL A 75 -15.05 0.40 -0.08
C VAL A 75 -15.65 1.65 -0.69
N CYS A 76 -15.69 1.72 -2.01
CA CYS A 76 -16.30 2.82 -2.73
C CYS A 76 -17.77 2.49 -3.00
N LEU A 77 -18.68 3.31 -2.47
CA LEU A 77 -20.12 3.17 -2.66
C LEU A 77 -20.62 4.28 -3.57
N ARG A 78 -21.30 3.89 -4.67
CA ARG A 78 -21.97 4.82 -5.58
C ARG A 78 -23.47 4.74 -5.33
N PHE A 79 -24.08 5.90 -5.18
CA PHE A 79 -25.53 6.06 -5.03
C PHE A 79 -26.04 6.94 -6.17
N ASP A 80 -27.30 6.73 -6.58
CA ASP A 80 -27.93 7.58 -7.60
C ASP A 80 -28.25 8.98 -7.05
N GLU A 81 -28.53 9.06 -5.75
CA GLU A 81 -28.78 10.30 -5.01
C GLU A 81 -28.01 10.31 -3.67
N ARG A 82 -27.83 11.49 -3.08
CA ARG A 82 -27.17 11.66 -1.77
C ARG A 82 -28.05 11.04 -0.68
N VAL A 83 -27.50 10.07 0.05
CA VAL A 83 -28.19 9.40 1.18
C VAL A 83 -27.67 9.80 2.57
N TRP A 84 -26.75 10.77 2.64
CA TRP A 84 -26.20 11.33 3.88
C TRP A 84 -26.55 12.82 4.00
N PRO A 85 -26.45 13.44 5.19
CA PRO A 85 -26.78 14.85 5.37
C PRO A 85 -25.90 15.79 4.53
N GLU A 86 -26.41 17.01 4.29
CA GLU A 86 -25.61 18.09 3.70
C GLU A 86 -24.47 18.51 4.65
N ASN A 87 -23.41 19.12 4.11
CA ASN A 87 -22.25 19.58 4.89
C ASN A 87 -21.56 18.50 5.75
N THR A 88 -21.58 17.24 5.28
CA THR A 88 -20.96 16.08 5.93
C THR A 88 -19.84 15.50 5.07
N ASP A 89 -18.60 15.55 5.57
CA ASP A 89 -17.42 14.97 4.89
C ASP A 89 -17.08 13.56 5.40
N VAL A 90 -17.34 13.31 6.68
CA VAL A 90 -16.99 12.05 7.35
C VAL A 90 -18.18 11.56 8.16
N LEU A 91 -18.58 10.33 7.87
CA LEU A 91 -19.54 9.58 8.65
C LEU A 91 -18.80 8.46 9.40
N MET A 92 -18.73 8.55 10.73
CA MET A 92 -18.07 7.52 11.54
C MET A 92 -19.08 6.62 12.23
N ARG A 93 -18.89 5.31 12.10
CA ARG A 93 -19.59 4.31 12.92
C ARG A 93 -18.78 4.07 14.19
N VAL A 94 -19.36 4.43 15.34
CA VAL A 94 -18.82 4.02 16.64
C VAL A 94 -19.37 2.62 16.96
N PRO A 95 -18.52 1.60 17.19
CA PRO A 95 -19.00 0.31 17.65
C PRO A 95 -19.70 0.47 19.01
N GLY A 96 -20.89 -0.10 19.17
CA GLY A 96 -21.53 -0.19 20.49
C GLY A 96 -20.70 -1.02 21.45
N ARG A 97 -20.72 -0.68 22.75
CA ARG A 97 -20.14 -1.51 23.80
C ARG A 97 -21.03 -2.74 23.97
N MET A 98 -20.52 -3.94 23.73
CA MET A 98 -21.21 -5.17 24.16
C MET A 98 -21.11 -5.23 25.68
N GLU A 99 -22.13 -4.75 26.39
CA GLU A 99 -22.16 -4.89 27.85
C GLU A 99 -22.70 -6.27 28.27
N GLN A 100 -23.67 -6.89 27.55
CA GLN A 100 -24.10 -8.28 27.81
C GLN A 100 -24.63 -9.02 26.56
N PRO A 101 -24.53 -10.37 26.50
CA PRO A 101 -25.18 -11.16 25.46
C PRO A 101 -26.71 -11.03 25.55
N GLY A 102 -27.33 -10.42 24.55
CA GLY A 102 -28.80 -10.27 24.46
C GLY A 102 -29.30 -8.83 24.42
N ASP A 103 -28.43 -7.83 24.59
CA ASP A 103 -28.80 -6.44 24.32
C ASP A 103 -29.14 -6.28 22.82
N PRO A 104 -30.25 -5.60 22.48
CA PRO A 104 -30.53 -5.27 21.08
C PRO A 104 -29.32 -4.51 20.54
N VAL A 105 -28.83 -4.90 19.37
CA VAL A 105 -27.73 -4.21 18.67
C VAL A 105 -28.12 -2.74 18.56
N GLU A 106 -27.66 -1.92 19.50
CA GLU A 106 -28.05 -0.53 19.55
C GLU A 106 -27.64 0.10 18.21
N SER A 107 -28.61 0.78 17.62
CA SER A 107 -28.52 1.43 16.32
C SER A 107 -27.16 2.11 16.15
N PRO A 108 -26.49 1.97 14.98
CA PRO A 108 -25.20 2.59 14.76
C PRO A 108 -25.30 4.08 15.05
N ILE A 109 -24.57 4.55 16.07
CA ILE A 109 -24.40 5.98 16.29
C ILE A 109 -23.47 6.46 15.19
N PHE A 110 -24.05 7.19 14.26
CA PHE A 110 -23.32 7.90 13.23
C PHE A 110 -22.95 9.28 13.76
N VAL A 111 -21.65 9.52 13.93
CA VAL A 111 -21.15 10.85 14.25
C VAL A 111 -20.86 11.56 12.93
N CYS A 112 -21.62 12.62 12.68
CA CYS A 112 -21.38 13.55 11.59
C CYS A 112 -20.39 14.60 12.08
N LEU A 113 -19.16 14.55 11.57
CA LEU A 113 -18.17 15.58 11.87
C LEU A 113 -18.32 16.74 10.87
N PRO A 114 -18.29 18.01 11.33
CA PRO A 114 -18.19 19.13 10.41
C PRO A 114 -16.85 19.05 9.64
N PRO A 115 -16.73 19.73 8.49
CA PRO A 115 -15.51 19.75 7.69
C PRO A 115 -14.27 20.05 8.54
N ALA A 116 -13.24 19.20 8.43
CA ALA A 116 -12.00 19.35 9.20
C ALA A 116 -11.14 20.54 8.70
N PHE A 117 -11.42 21.01 7.49
CA PHE A 117 -10.84 22.20 6.89
C PHE A 117 -11.98 23.18 6.59
N GLY A 118 -11.76 24.46 6.87
CA GLY A 118 -12.78 25.51 6.82
C GLY A 118 -13.60 25.51 5.52
N SER A 119 -14.81 26.05 5.61
CA SER A 119 -15.77 26.15 4.52
C SER A 119 -15.12 26.65 3.21
N PRO A 120 -15.51 26.11 2.04
CA PRO A 120 -15.02 26.59 0.75
C PRO A 120 -15.36 28.07 0.51
#